data_AF-A0A7S0SWT1-F1
#
_entry.id   AF-A0A7S0SWT1-F1
#
_cell.length_a   1.000
_cell.length_b   1.000
_cell.length_c   1.000
_cell.angle_alpha   90.00
_cell.angle_beta   90.00
_cell.angle_gamma   90.00
#
_symmetry.space_group_name_H-M   'P 1'
#
loop_
_entity.id
_entity.type
_entity.pdbx_description
1 polymer ?
#
loop_
_entity_poly.entity_id
_entity_poly.type
_entity_poly.pdbx_seq_one_letter_code
_entity_poly.pdbx_strand_id
1 'polypeptide(L)'
;HPSPSPGSDLGQATGAGPGLGEYRIMSYNVLADSQARSYRDELYRNVPEDLLWWPRRLRAILAEVRAVRPDILCMQECESFADVARSLKGDGYLGVHAPRAGGKRDGSSIFYRTDRFTCAAVDLMDFAPLGLRDNAAAIVCLEPIVAPPLPPKQWAGGTHGGTYEGTHG
;
A
#
# COMPACT_ATOMS: atom_id res chain seq x y z
N HIS A 1 -6.96 35.99 -24.79
CA HIS A 1 -6.14 34.81 -24.47
C HIS A 1 -6.97 33.85 -23.63
N PRO A 2 -7.33 32.66 -24.14
CA PRO A 2 -7.93 31.63 -23.30
C PRO A 2 -6.83 30.88 -22.53
N SER A 3 -7.03 30.75 -21.22
CA SER A 3 -6.19 29.96 -20.31
C SER A 3 -6.29 28.47 -20.64
N PRO A 4 -5.20 27.68 -20.55
CA PRO A 4 -5.27 26.25 -20.75
C PRO A 4 -5.99 25.57 -19.59
N SER A 5 -6.95 24.70 -19.92
CA SER A 5 -7.58 23.76 -19.00
C SER A 5 -6.54 22.76 -18.48
N PRO A 6 -6.59 22.35 -17.19
CA PRO A 6 -5.67 21.33 -16.68
C PRO A 6 -5.94 20.00 -17.38
N GLY A 7 -4.87 19.42 -17.92
CA GLY A 7 -4.86 18.23 -18.75
C GLY A 7 -5.57 17.05 -18.09
N SER A 8 -6.55 16.52 -18.81
CA SER A 8 -7.03 15.16 -18.71
C SER A 8 -5.97 14.22 -19.30
N ASP A 9 -5.13 13.66 -18.43
CA ASP A 9 -4.50 12.35 -18.74
C ASP A 9 -4.08 11.63 -17.45
N LEU A 10 -5.04 11.40 -16.55
CA LEU A 10 -4.97 10.23 -15.70
C LEU A 10 -5.54 9.09 -16.53
N GLY A 11 -4.66 8.38 -17.22
CA GLY A 11 -5.01 7.17 -17.97
C GLY A 11 -5.94 6.31 -17.14
N GLN A 12 -7.12 6.03 -17.70
CA GLN A 12 -8.07 5.09 -17.12
C GLN A 12 -7.40 3.72 -17.08
N ALA A 13 -6.82 3.36 -15.94
CA ALA A 13 -6.47 1.98 -15.65
C ALA A 13 -7.78 1.21 -15.45
N THR A 14 -8.24 0.60 -16.52
CA THR A 14 -9.34 -0.37 -16.51
C THR A 14 -9.02 -1.51 -15.56
N GLY A 15 -9.66 -1.51 -14.39
CA GLY A 15 -10.22 -2.69 -13.69
C GLY A 15 -9.34 -3.89 -13.30
N ALA A 16 -8.09 -4.02 -13.73
CA ALA A 16 -7.21 -5.13 -13.39
C ALA A 16 -6.10 -4.66 -12.45
N GLY A 17 -5.80 -5.44 -11.41
CA GLY A 17 -4.62 -5.21 -10.57
C GLY A 17 -3.32 -5.31 -11.39
N PRO A 18 -2.18 -4.91 -10.81
CA PRO A 18 -0.87 -5.07 -11.46
C PRO A 18 -0.68 -6.51 -11.95
N GLY A 19 -0.06 -6.68 -13.12
CA GLY A 19 0.24 -8.01 -13.67
C GLY A 19 1.18 -8.83 -12.78
N LEU A 20 1.32 -10.12 -13.09
CA LEU A 20 2.33 -10.99 -12.46
C LEU A 20 3.73 -10.35 -12.64
N GLY A 21 4.29 -9.83 -11.55
CA GLY A 21 5.60 -9.16 -11.52
C GLY A 21 5.58 -7.64 -11.38
N GLU A 22 4.41 -6.98 -11.44
CA GLU A 22 4.29 -5.54 -11.20
C GLU A 22 3.80 -5.28 -9.76
N TYR A 23 4.38 -4.27 -9.11
CA TYR A 23 4.02 -3.85 -7.76
C TYR A 23 3.77 -2.35 -7.71
N ARG A 24 2.75 -1.95 -6.94
CA ARG A 24 2.44 -0.57 -6.64
C ARG A 24 2.97 -0.20 -5.26
N ILE A 25 3.74 0.88 -5.21
CA ILE A 25 4.27 1.43 -3.95
C ILE A 25 3.67 2.82 -3.75
N MET A 26 3.17 3.08 -2.54
CA MET A 26 2.69 4.41 -2.12
C MET A 26 3.59 4.91 -0.99
N SER A 27 4.05 6.16 -1.09
CA SER A 27 4.70 6.87 0.02
C SER A 27 3.84 8.05 0.43
N TYR A 28 3.48 8.15 1.70
CA TYR A 28 2.52 9.12 2.19
C TYR A 28 2.91 9.68 3.57
N ASN A 29 3.23 10.97 3.63
CA ASN A 29 3.31 11.69 4.91
C ASN A 29 1.88 12.04 5.36
N VAL A 30 1.43 11.45 6.48
CA VAL A 30 0.03 11.54 6.92
C VAL A 30 -0.24 12.67 7.92
N LEU A 31 0.75 13.51 8.21
CA LEU A 31 0.73 14.60 9.19
C LEU A 31 0.32 14.12 10.59
N ALA A 32 1.27 14.05 11.51
CA ALA A 32 1.01 13.57 12.87
C ALA A 32 -0.09 14.40 13.56
N ASP A 33 -0.97 13.77 14.36
CA ASP A 33 -2.09 14.47 15.01
C ASP A 33 -1.61 15.52 16.02
N SER A 34 -0.54 15.19 16.73
CA SER A 34 0.17 16.13 17.58
C SER A 34 0.62 17.38 16.82
N GLN A 35 1.26 17.20 15.68
CA GLN A 35 1.79 18.28 14.85
C GLN A 35 0.65 19.12 14.25
N ALA A 36 -0.40 18.47 13.72
CA ALA A 36 -1.59 19.16 13.22
C ALA A 36 -2.21 20.10 14.27
N ARG A 37 -2.26 19.65 15.54
CA ARG A 37 -2.77 20.45 16.66
C ARG A 37 -1.81 21.55 17.07
N SER A 38 -0.52 21.24 17.24
CA SER A 38 0.49 22.20 17.70
C SER A 38 0.66 23.37 16.74
N TYR A 39 0.53 23.14 15.43
CA TYR A 39 0.66 24.17 14.40
C TYR A 39 -0.68 24.69 13.89
N ARG A 40 -1.78 24.49 14.64
CA ARG A 40 -3.13 24.90 14.21
C ARG A 40 -3.17 26.38 13.84
N ASP A 41 -2.73 27.24 14.76
CA ASP A 41 -2.90 28.70 14.61
C ASP A 41 -1.84 29.32 13.68
N GLU A 42 -0.76 28.60 13.40
CA GLU A 42 0.33 29.06 12.55
C GLU A 42 0.14 28.60 11.10
N LEU A 43 0.09 27.27 10.88
CA LEU A 43 0.09 26.66 9.56
C LEU A 43 -1.32 26.35 9.04
N TYR A 44 -2.28 26.09 9.94
CA TYR A 44 -3.61 25.59 9.58
C TYR A 44 -4.76 26.52 10.03
N ARG A 45 -4.48 27.82 10.22
CA ARG A 45 -5.44 28.80 10.76
C ARG A 45 -6.75 28.93 9.96
N ASN A 46 -6.67 28.69 8.66
CA ASN A 46 -7.82 28.78 7.75
C ASN A 46 -8.49 27.42 7.49
N VAL A 47 -8.01 26.35 8.13
CA VAL A 47 -8.60 25.01 8.01
C VAL A 47 -9.66 24.87 9.12
N PRO A 48 -10.92 24.51 8.78
CA PRO A 48 -11.92 24.10 9.75
C PRO A 48 -11.40 23.04 10.73
N GLU A 49 -11.69 23.21 12.01
CA GLU A 49 -11.13 22.34 13.06
C GLU A 49 -11.54 20.87 12.90
N ASP A 50 -12.79 20.67 12.49
CA ASP A 50 -13.36 19.36 12.22
C ASP A 50 -12.65 18.61 11.08
N LEU A 51 -11.96 19.32 10.17
CA LEU A 51 -11.11 18.73 9.12
C LEU A 51 -9.75 18.28 9.64
N LEU A 52 -9.24 18.88 10.72
CA LEU A 52 -7.98 18.48 11.34
C LEU A 52 -8.14 17.34 12.34
N TRP A 53 -9.38 17.05 12.76
CA TRP A 53 -9.66 15.98 13.71
C TRP A 53 -9.26 14.60 13.17
N TRP A 54 -8.44 13.87 13.94
CA TRP A 54 -7.85 12.59 13.53
C TRP A 54 -8.83 11.59 12.93
N PRO A 55 -9.98 11.25 13.55
CA PRO A 55 -10.93 10.30 12.96
C PRO A 55 -11.41 10.70 11.56
N ARG A 56 -11.53 12.00 11.27
CA ARG A 56 -11.90 12.46 9.93
C ARG A 56 -10.73 12.33 8.96
N ARG A 57 -9.52 12.73 9.37
CA ARG A 57 -8.31 12.57 8.55
C ARG A 57 -8.04 11.09 8.25
N LEU A 58 -8.15 10.21 9.24
CA LEU A 58 -8.01 8.77 9.06
C LEU A 58 -8.98 8.23 8.01
N ARG A 59 -10.26 8.64 8.03
CA ARG A 59 -11.22 8.24 6.98
C ARG A 59 -10.76 8.68 5.58
N ALA A 60 -10.25 9.91 5.45
CA ALA A 60 -9.76 10.42 4.17
C ALA A 60 -8.49 9.68 3.70
N ILE A 61 -7.51 9.49 4.59
CA ILE A 61 -6.29 8.72 4.34
C ILE A 61 -6.63 7.30 3.87
N LEU A 62 -7.55 6.61 4.57
CA LEU A 62 -7.95 5.25 4.19
C LEU A 62 -8.70 5.22 2.86
N ALA A 63 -9.51 6.23 2.55
CA ALA A 63 -10.17 6.33 1.24
C ALA A 63 -9.14 6.45 0.11
N GLU A 64 -8.08 7.25 0.32
CA GLU A 64 -7.00 7.39 -0.64
C GLU A 64 -6.20 6.09 -0.81
N VAL A 65 -5.80 5.44 0.30
CA VAL A 65 -5.11 4.13 0.26
C VAL A 65 -5.95 3.09 -0.47
N ARG A 66 -7.26 3.04 -0.23
CA ARG A 66 -8.18 2.10 -0.91
C ARG A 66 -8.42 2.43 -2.38
N ALA A 67 -8.32 3.69 -2.77
CA ALA A 67 -8.40 4.08 -4.18
C ALA A 67 -7.12 3.67 -4.92
N VAL A 68 -5.95 3.95 -4.32
CA VAL A 68 -4.64 3.62 -4.89
C VAL A 68 -4.40 2.10 -4.88
N ARG A 69 -4.86 1.38 -3.85
CA ARG A 69 -4.59 -0.06 -3.62
C ARG A 69 -3.10 -0.42 -3.78
N PRO A 70 -2.20 0.19 -2.99
CA PRO A 70 -0.78 -0.13 -3.06
C PRO A 70 -0.51 -1.56 -2.61
N ASP A 71 0.51 -2.21 -3.17
CA ASP A 71 0.99 -3.48 -2.62
C ASP A 71 1.91 -3.25 -1.42
N ILE A 72 2.61 -2.11 -1.40
CA ILE A 72 3.43 -1.62 -0.29
C ILE A 72 3.09 -0.14 -0.03
N LEU A 73 2.80 0.21 1.22
CA LEU A 73 2.46 1.55 1.67
C LEU A 73 3.46 1.99 2.75
N CYS A 74 4.23 3.02 2.45
CA CYS A 74 5.16 3.67 3.37
C CYS A 74 4.50 4.94 3.94
N MET A 75 4.34 5.04 5.25
CA MET A 75 3.75 6.20 5.91
C MET A 75 4.76 6.94 6.79
N GLN A 76 4.92 8.23 6.57
CA GLN A 76 5.70 9.14 7.42
C GLN A 76 4.78 9.95 8.33
N GLU A 77 5.32 10.45 9.44
CA GLU A 77 4.57 11.14 10.52
C GLU A 77 3.39 10.31 11.06
N CYS A 78 3.53 8.99 11.08
CA CYS A 78 2.50 8.08 11.55
C CYS A 78 2.53 8.03 13.09
N GLU A 79 1.66 8.79 13.75
CA GLU A 79 1.51 8.76 15.23
C GLU A 79 0.53 7.69 15.69
N SER A 80 -0.63 7.59 15.04
CA SER A 80 -1.71 6.67 15.43
C SER A 80 -1.65 5.36 14.66
N PHE A 81 -0.48 4.69 14.67
CA PHE A 81 -0.24 3.45 13.93
C PHE A 81 -1.30 2.37 14.21
N ALA A 82 -1.71 2.19 15.47
CA ALA A 82 -2.69 1.18 15.85
C ALA A 82 -4.04 1.35 15.16
N ASP A 83 -4.49 2.59 14.93
CA ASP A 83 -5.76 2.88 14.25
C ASP A 83 -5.66 2.60 12.75
N VAL A 84 -4.53 2.99 12.14
CA VAL A 84 -4.25 2.70 10.73
C VAL A 84 -4.16 1.20 10.51
N ALA A 85 -3.37 0.48 11.32
CA ALA A 85 -3.19 -0.96 11.23
C ALA A 85 -4.49 -1.72 11.42
N ARG A 86 -5.30 -1.35 12.42
CA ARG A 86 -6.63 -1.95 12.64
C ARG A 86 -7.53 -1.76 11.42
N SER A 87 -7.49 -0.58 10.81
CA SER A 87 -8.34 -0.23 9.66
C SER A 87 -7.91 -0.94 8.37
N LEU A 88 -6.61 -1.07 8.14
CA LEU A 88 -6.05 -1.71 6.93
C LEU A 88 -5.97 -3.25 7.04
N LYS A 89 -6.10 -3.82 8.24
CA LYS A 89 -6.12 -5.28 8.45
C LYS A 89 -7.23 -5.96 7.63
N GLY A 90 -8.42 -5.36 7.59
CA GLY A 90 -9.54 -5.87 6.78
C GLY A 90 -9.31 -5.76 5.28
N ASP A 91 -8.42 -4.86 4.85
CA ASP A 91 -8.03 -4.64 3.46
C ASP A 91 -6.84 -5.54 3.04
N GLY A 92 -6.40 -6.47 3.91
CA GLY A 92 -5.34 -7.46 3.61
C GLY A 92 -3.91 -6.99 3.87
N TYR A 93 -3.72 -5.93 4.66
CA TYR A 93 -2.38 -5.43 4.99
C TYR A 93 -1.92 -5.86 6.39
N LEU A 94 -0.62 -6.11 6.52
CA LEU A 94 0.09 -6.10 7.79
C LEU A 94 1.00 -4.87 7.86
N GLY A 95 1.19 -4.30 9.06
CA GLY A 95 2.00 -3.12 9.29
C GLY A 95 3.19 -3.37 10.22
N VAL A 96 4.29 -2.66 9.95
CA VAL A 96 5.49 -2.53 10.80
C VAL A 96 5.68 -1.04 11.09
N HIS A 97 6.10 -0.71 12.32
CA HIS A 97 6.25 0.67 12.77
C HIS A 97 7.60 0.90 13.44
N ALA A 98 8.32 1.92 12.98
CA ALA A 98 9.52 2.46 13.61
C ALA A 98 9.17 3.83 14.22
N PRO A 99 8.95 3.91 15.54
CA PRO A 99 8.72 5.18 16.22
C PRO A 99 10.00 6.00 16.24
N ARG A 100 9.87 7.33 16.21
CA ARG A 100 11.01 8.22 16.42
C ARG A 100 11.42 8.27 17.88
N ALA A 101 12.71 8.47 18.13
CA ALA A 101 13.26 8.71 19.45
C ALA A 101 12.94 10.13 19.96
N GLY A 102 13.52 10.53 21.10
CA GLY A 102 13.49 11.92 21.57
C GLY A 102 12.11 12.41 22.03
N GLY A 103 11.22 11.51 22.47
CA GLY A 103 9.88 11.86 22.95
C GLY A 103 8.91 12.29 21.83
N LYS A 104 9.27 12.05 20.57
CA LYS A 104 8.38 12.20 19.43
C LYS A 104 7.34 11.08 19.43
N ARG A 105 6.12 11.41 19.02
CA ARG A 105 4.99 10.46 19.00
C ARG A 105 4.77 9.83 17.64
N ASP A 106 5.36 10.41 16.61
CA ASP A 106 5.27 9.97 15.23
C ASP A 106 6.42 9.05 14.83
N GLY A 107 6.27 8.38 13.70
CA GLY A 107 7.27 7.46 13.18
C GLY A 107 7.09 7.15 11.69
N SER A 108 7.94 6.25 11.21
CA SER A 108 7.83 5.68 9.86
C SER A 108 7.17 4.31 9.95
N SER A 109 6.17 4.05 9.11
CA SER A 109 5.48 2.75 9.07
C SER A 109 5.52 2.18 7.67
N ILE A 110 5.59 0.85 7.56
CA ILE A 110 5.44 0.13 6.30
C ILE A 110 4.30 -0.86 6.44
N PHE A 111 3.35 -0.78 5.52
CA PHE A 111 2.27 -1.74 5.34
C PHE A 111 2.47 -2.49 4.04
N TYR A 112 2.19 -3.79 4.02
CA TYR A 112 2.30 -4.61 2.83
C TYR A 112 1.15 -5.61 2.75
N ARG A 113 0.76 -5.95 1.53
CA ARG A 113 -0.29 -6.93 1.25
C ARG A 113 0.19 -8.35 1.52
N THR A 114 -0.50 -9.06 2.41
CA THR A 114 -0.10 -10.42 2.84
C THR A 114 -0.44 -11.50 1.82
N ASP A 115 -1.26 -11.19 0.82
CA ASP A 115 -1.53 -12.08 -0.33
C ASP A 115 -0.51 -11.90 -1.47
N ARG A 116 0.40 -10.92 -1.35
CA ARG A 116 1.46 -10.69 -2.33
C ARG A 116 2.87 -10.86 -1.77
N PHE A 117 3.06 -10.68 -0.47
CA PHE A 117 4.37 -10.76 0.17
C PHE A 117 4.35 -11.51 1.49
N THR A 118 5.44 -12.22 1.75
CA THR A 118 5.85 -12.64 3.09
C THR A 118 6.95 -11.70 3.60
N CYS A 119 6.99 -11.45 4.91
CA CYS A 119 8.03 -10.62 5.53
C CYS A 119 9.13 -11.51 6.11
N ALA A 120 10.31 -11.47 5.51
CA ALA A 120 11.45 -12.28 5.91
C ALA A 120 12.24 -11.66 7.07
N ALA A 121 12.34 -10.33 7.11
CA ALA A 121 13.07 -9.62 8.16
C ALA A 121 12.52 -8.21 8.39
N VAL A 122 12.70 -7.71 9.61
CA VAL A 122 12.39 -6.34 10.01
C VAL A 122 13.58 -5.77 10.76
N ASP A 123 13.99 -4.57 10.40
CA ASP A 123 14.94 -3.76 11.17
C ASP A 123 14.35 -2.36 11.42
N LEU A 124 14.48 -1.88 12.66
CA LEU A 124 13.94 -0.59 13.09
C LEU A 124 15.13 0.28 13.49
N MET A 125 15.52 1.18 12.60
CA MET A 125 16.69 2.02 12.81
C MET A 125 16.33 3.29 13.58
N ASP A 126 17.02 3.51 14.69
CA ASP A 126 17.15 4.82 15.34
C ASP A 126 18.43 5.49 14.84
N PHE A 127 18.28 6.70 14.29
CA PHE A 127 19.38 7.48 13.75
C PHE A 127 20.00 8.44 14.78
N ALA A 128 19.42 8.58 15.98
CA ALA A 128 19.96 9.44 17.02
C ALA A 128 21.40 9.06 17.43
N PRO A 129 21.75 7.77 17.62
CA PRO A 129 23.13 7.35 17.90
C PRO A 129 24.14 7.70 16.81
N LEU A 130 23.66 7.93 15.58
CA LEU A 130 24.47 8.29 14.41
C LEU A 130 24.62 9.81 14.24
N GLY A 131 24.11 10.62 15.18
CA GLY A 131 24.13 12.09 15.09
C GLY A 131 23.13 12.65 14.07
N LEU A 132 22.20 11.83 13.60
CA LEU A 132 21.24 12.17 12.54
C LEU A 132 19.86 12.54 13.11
N ARG A 133 19.86 13.20 14.28
CA ARG A 133 18.66 13.63 15.04
C ARG A 133 17.73 12.45 15.39
N ASP A 134 16.55 12.76 15.90
CA ASP A 134 15.52 11.78 16.26
C ASP A 134 14.78 11.21 15.03
N ASN A 135 15.51 10.90 13.96
CA ASN A 135 14.94 10.25 12.78
C ASN A 135 14.84 8.74 13.03
N ALA A 136 13.85 8.11 12.42
CA ALA A 136 13.69 6.66 12.48
C ALA A 136 13.28 6.11 11.11
N ALA A 137 13.69 4.87 10.81
CA ALA A 137 13.25 4.14 9.63
C ALA A 137 12.81 2.72 9.98
N ALA A 138 11.69 2.30 9.39
CA ALA A 138 11.34 0.89 9.31
C ALA A 138 11.96 0.34 8.03
N ILE A 139 12.72 -0.74 8.14
CA ILE A 139 13.26 -1.50 7.03
C ILE A 139 12.60 -2.87 7.06
N VAL A 140 11.99 -3.27 5.95
CA VAL A 140 11.36 -4.58 5.82
C VAL A 140 11.92 -5.31 4.60
N CYS A 141 12.26 -6.58 4.78
CA CYS A 141 12.61 -7.47 3.68
C CYS A 141 11.35 -8.25 3.28
N LEU A 142 10.84 -8.00 2.08
CA LEU A 142 9.63 -8.62 1.56
C LEU A 142 9.95 -9.59 0.43
N GLU A 143 9.45 -10.81 0.57
CA GLU A 143 9.57 -11.86 -0.45
C GLU A 143 8.25 -11.98 -1.21
N PRO A 144 8.25 -11.83 -2.55
CA PRO A 144 7.03 -12.01 -3.33
C PRO A 144 6.50 -13.43 -3.28
N ILE A 145 5.18 -13.56 -3.14
CA ILE A 145 4.48 -14.83 -3.28
C ILE A 145 4.34 -15.12 -4.78
N VAL A 146 5.17 -16.01 -5.29
CA VAL A 146 5.07 -16.49 -6.67
C VAL A 146 4.00 -17.58 -6.72
N ALA A 147 2.94 -17.37 -7.50
CA ALA A 147 2.00 -18.46 -7.78
C ALA A 147 2.74 -19.61 -8.48
N PRO A 148 2.48 -20.88 -8.13
CA PRO A 148 3.08 -22.00 -8.84
C PRO A 148 2.74 -21.90 -10.34
N PRO A 149 3.66 -22.26 -11.25
CA PRO A 149 3.39 -22.24 -12.68
C PRO A 149 2.13 -23.04 -12.98
N LEU A 150 1.23 -22.47 -13.79
CA LEU A 150 0.03 -23.18 -14.24
C LEU A 150 0.46 -24.53 -14.85
N PRO A 151 -0.25 -25.63 -14.55
CA PRO A 151 0.04 -26.90 -15.17
C PRO A 151 -0.07 -26.74 -16.70
N PRO A 152 0.83 -27.36 -17.48
CA PRO A 152 0.79 -27.27 -18.93
C PRO A 152 -0.60 -27.68 -19.42
N LYS A 153 -1.16 -26.85 -20.32
CA LYS A 153 -2.47 -27.06 -20.94
C LYS A 153 -2.48 -28.45 -21.59
N GLN A 154 -3.12 -29.43 -20.96
CA GLN A 154 -3.33 -30.73 -21.60
C GLN A 154 -4.31 -30.52 -22.74
N TRP A 155 -3.81 -30.56 -23.97
CA TRP A 155 -4.67 -30.68 -25.13
C TRP A 155 -5.34 -32.05 -25.06
N ALA A 156 -6.66 -32.09 -24.83
CA ALA A 156 -7.44 -33.30 -24.98
C ALA A 156 -7.41 -33.67 -26.47
N GLY A 157 -6.47 -34.54 -26.85
CA GLY A 157 -6.43 -35.15 -28.16
C GLY A 157 -7.65 -36.05 -28.30
N GLY A 158 -8.69 -35.55 -28.98
CA GLY A 158 -9.79 -36.38 -29.44
C GLY A 158 -9.28 -37.34 -30.50
N THR A 159 -9.09 -38.60 -30.14
CA THR A 159 -8.93 -39.70 -31.09
C THR A 159 -10.29 -40.00 -31.73
N HIS A 160 -10.52 -39.48 -32.93
CA HIS A 160 -11.57 -40.01 -33.80
C HIS A 160 -11.11 -41.37 -34.36
N GLY A 161 -11.47 -42.44 -33.66
CA GLY A 161 -11.43 -43.79 -34.20
C GLY A 161 -12.61 -44.01 -35.15
N GLY A 162 -12.35 -43.98 -36.46
CA GLY A 162 -13.28 -44.44 -37.47
C GLY A 162 -12.99 -45.89 -37.81
N THR A 163 -13.88 -46.80 -37.41
CA THR A 163 -13.92 -48.19 -37.87
C THR A 163 -14.59 -48.24 -39.24
N TYR A 164 -13.85 -48.67 -40.27
CA TYR A 164 -14.44 -49.16 -41.52
C TYR A 164 -14.65 -50.67 -41.38
N GLU A 165 -15.90 -51.11 -41.22
CA GLU A 165 -16.30 -52.48 -41.55
C GLU A 165 -16.93 -52.47 -42.93
N GLY A 166 -16.32 -53.23 -43.85
CA GLY A 166 -16.88 -53.52 -45.16
C GLY A 166 -17.89 -54.67 -45.07
N THR A 167 -19.01 -54.52 -45.74
CA THR A 167 -19.94 -55.61 -46.02
C THR A 167 -19.90 -55.94 -47.50
N HIS A 168 -19.56 -57.20 -47.79
CA HIS A 168 -19.82 -57.86 -49.06
C HIS A 168 -21.33 -58.01 -49.27
N GLY A 169 -21.77 -57.75 -50.50
CA GLY A 169 -23.11 -57.97 -51.04
C GLY A 169 -23.20 -57.43 -52.45
#